data_AF-A0A932QHW0-F1
#
_entry.id   AF-A0A932QHW0-F1
#
_cell.length_a   1.000
_cell.length_b   1.000
_cell.length_c   1.000
_cell.angle_alpha   90.00
_cell.angle_beta   90.00
_cell.angle_gamma   90.00
#
_symmetry.space_group_name_H-M   'P 1'
#
loop_
_entity.id
_entity.type
_entity.pdbx_description
1 polymer ?
#
loop_
_entity_poly.entity_id
_entity_poly.type
_entity_poly.pdbx_seq_one_letter_code
_entity_poly.pdbx_strand_id
1 'polypeptide(L)'
;MLKLDEAKIAREKLFESHKHLPPGTPDDVHDFCNCLSFRVKPDLAPLRFIRDTHQLLNDLPFGHDRDRAEPMIGRLIGREPRVYAVLRESVPNIVTHLFPAGFASDVLRLLSRIESTQAVPATA
;
A
#
# COMPACT_ATOMS: atom_id res chain seq x y z
N MET A 1 9.13 12.70 13.49
CA MET A 1 7.72 13.09 13.68
C MET A 1 7.32 13.90 12.47
N LEU A 2 6.53 13.34 11.55
CA LEU A 2 5.82 14.14 10.57
C LEU A 2 4.80 14.98 11.33
N LYS A 3 4.72 16.27 11.04
CA LYS A 3 3.74 17.16 11.68
C LYS A 3 2.33 16.71 11.27
N LEU A 4 1.33 16.96 12.12
CA LEU A 4 -0.08 16.59 11.90
C LEU A 4 -0.64 17.04 10.53
N ASP A 5 0.00 18.01 9.88
CA ASP A 5 -0.33 18.49 8.54
C ASP A 5 0.14 17.55 7.42
N GLU A 6 1.33 16.95 7.54
CA GLU A 6 1.92 16.09 6.50
C GLU A 6 1.18 14.75 6.39
N ALA A 7 0.67 14.28 7.51
CA ALA A 7 -0.28 13.20 7.67
C ALA A 7 -1.54 13.32 6.81
N LYS A 8 -2.18 14.48 6.95
CA LYS A 8 -3.43 14.82 6.30
C LYS A 8 -3.17 14.96 4.81
N ILE A 9 -2.07 15.61 4.43
CA ILE A 9 -1.60 15.72 3.06
C ILE A 9 -1.32 14.34 2.46
N ALA A 10 -0.66 13.41 3.17
CA ALA A 10 -0.40 12.07 2.66
C ALA A 10 -1.69 11.27 2.47
N ARG A 11 -2.63 11.36 3.42
CA ARG A 11 -3.93 10.71 3.31
C ARG A 11 -4.78 11.28 2.18
N GLU A 12 -4.81 12.61 2.03
CA GLU A 12 -5.46 13.29 0.90
C GLU A 12 -4.80 12.90 -0.43
N LYS A 13 -3.48 12.93 -0.53
CA LYS A 13 -2.74 12.48 -1.73
C LYS A 13 -3.02 11.03 -2.09
N LEU A 14 -3.16 10.15 -1.10
CA LEU A 14 -3.47 8.74 -1.33
C LEU A 14 -4.93 8.54 -1.74
N PHE A 15 -5.86 9.28 -1.13
CA PHE A 15 -7.27 9.28 -1.54
C PHE A 15 -7.43 9.82 -2.97
N GLU A 16 -6.71 10.89 -3.29
CA GLU A 16 -6.72 11.56 -4.58
C GLU A 16 -5.77 10.92 -5.61
N SER A 17 -4.98 9.92 -5.23
CA SER A 17 -3.95 9.35 -6.10
C SER A 17 -4.54 8.80 -7.39
N HIS A 18 -5.79 8.36 -7.36
CA HIS A 18 -6.55 7.88 -8.51
C HIS A 18 -6.65 8.90 -9.66
N LYS A 19 -6.65 10.20 -9.37
CA LYS A 19 -6.63 11.27 -10.38
C LYS A 19 -5.32 11.33 -11.16
N HIS A 20 -4.27 10.72 -10.61
CA HIS A 20 -2.92 10.73 -11.15
C HIS A 20 -2.49 9.35 -11.65
N LEU A 21 -3.33 8.32 -11.50
CA LEU A 21 -3.05 7.01 -12.05
C LEU A 21 -3.21 7.04 -13.58
N PRO A 22 -2.42 6.24 -14.33
CA PRO A 22 -2.54 6.16 -15.79
C PRO A 22 -3.97 5.80 -16.23
N PRO A 23 -4.44 6.31 -17.38
CA PRO A 23 -5.72 5.90 -17.94
C PRO A 23 -5.78 4.38 -18.13
N GLY A 24 -6.89 3.75 -17.72
CA GLY A 24 -7.04 2.29 -17.77
C GLY A 24 -6.54 1.55 -16.52
N THR A 25 -6.12 2.28 -15.48
CA THR A 25 -5.82 1.66 -14.18
C THR A 25 -7.08 1.00 -13.61
N PRO A 26 -7.02 -0.26 -13.15
CA PRO A 26 -8.19 -0.97 -12.65
C PRO A 26 -8.82 -0.29 -11.43
N ASP A 27 -10.16 -0.33 -11.33
CA ASP A 27 -10.93 0.16 -10.17
C ASP A 27 -10.45 -0.44 -8.84
N ASP A 28 -9.91 -1.66 -8.88
CA ASP A 28 -9.36 -2.33 -7.72
C ASP A 28 -8.16 -1.56 -7.11
N VAL A 29 -7.36 -0.85 -7.92
CA VAL A 29 -6.26 0.00 -7.43
C VAL A 29 -6.80 1.22 -6.69
N HIS A 30 -7.88 1.83 -7.20
CA HIS A 30 -8.55 2.94 -6.54
C HIS A 30 -9.13 2.49 -5.18
N ASP A 31 -9.84 1.36 -5.15
CA ASP A 31 -10.41 0.85 -3.91
C ASP A 31 -9.33 0.44 -2.90
N PHE A 32 -8.16 0.03 -3.40
CA PHE A 32 -7.01 -0.28 -2.57
C PHE A 32 -6.43 0.99 -1.92
N CYS A 33 -6.20 2.04 -2.70
CA CYS A 33 -5.76 3.33 -2.17
C CYS A 33 -6.75 3.90 -1.15
N ASN A 34 -8.06 3.77 -1.38
CA ASN A 34 -9.07 4.16 -0.41
C ASN A 34 -8.93 3.39 0.91
N CYS A 35 -8.84 2.06 0.84
CA CYS A 35 -8.64 1.21 2.03
C CYS A 35 -7.35 1.55 2.80
N LEU A 36 -6.27 1.86 2.08
CA LEU A 36 -4.99 2.21 2.66
C LEU A 36 -5.02 3.61 3.28
N SER A 37 -5.76 4.56 2.70
CA SER A 37 -5.82 5.96 3.16
C SER A 37 -6.37 6.09 4.58
N PHE A 38 -7.37 5.28 4.94
CA PHE A 38 -7.91 5.23 6.31
C PHE A 38 -6.92 4.66 7.33
N ARG A 39 -5.91 3.91 6.87
CA ARG A 39 -4.89 3.25 7.69
C ARG A 39 -3.61 4.07 7.80
N VAL A 40 -3.36 4.98 6.87
CA VAL A 40 -2.24 5.93 6.93
C VAL A 40 -2.35 6.77 8.19
N LYS A 41 -1.33 6.66 9.06
CA LYS A 41 -1.23 7.45 10.28
C LYS A 41 -0.38 8.71 10.07
N PRO A 42 -0.51 9.72 10.96
CA PRO A 42 0.19 10.97 10.78
C PRO A 42 1.71 10.94 10.74
N ASP A 43 2.27 9.96 11.40
CA ASP A 43 3.67 9.65 11.55
C ASP A 43 4.18 8.66 10.49
N LEU A 44 3.52 8.58 9.33
CA LEU A 44 3.78 7.57 8.30
C LEU A 44 5.23 7.62 7.78
N ALA A 45 6.10 6.85 8.42
CA ALA A 45 7.39 6.52 7.88
C ALA A 45 7.23 5.56 6.69
N PRO A 46 8.13 5.59 5.69
CA PRO A 46 8.04 4.75 4.50
C PRO A 46 8.05 3.25 4.81
N LEU A 47 8.89 2.83 5.76
CA LEU A 47 8.88 1.46 6.29
C LEU A 47 7.51 1.06 6.81
N ARG A 48 6.84 2.00 7.48
CA ARG A 48 5.51 1.79 8.03
C ARG A 48 4.44 1.79 6.95
N PHE A 49 4.56 2.64 5.93
CA PHE A 49 3.70 2.58 4.74
C PHE A 49 3.81 1.23 4.03
N ILE A 50 5.03 0.76 3.74
CA ILE A 50 5.26 -0.53 3.09
C ILE A 50 4.62 -1.64 3.92
N ARG A 51 4.92 -1.69 5.23
CA ARG A 51 4.37 -2.70 6.13
C ARG A 51 2.84 -2.68 6.14
N ASP A 52 2.24 -1.51 6.33
CA ASP A 52 0.78 -1.36 6.41
C ASP A 52 0.11 -1.72 5.06
N THR A 53 0.80 -1.45 3.93
CA THR A 53 0.38 -1.86 2.56
C THR A 53 0.41 -3.38 2.38
N HIS A 54 1.51 -4.04 2.76
CA HIS A 54 1.63 -5.50 2.65
C HIS A 54 0.66 -6.22 3.59
N GLN A 55 0.51 -5.73 4.82
CA GLN A 55 -0.44 -6.27 5.78
C GLN A 55 -1.87 -6.18 5.23
N LEU A 56 -2.26 -5.02 4.70
CA LEU A 56 -3.57 -4.84 4.08
C LEU A 56 -3.83 -5.84 2.95
N LEU A 57 -2.86 -6.05 2.06
CA LEU A 57 -2.99 -7.02 0.96
C LEU A 57 -3.07 -8.48 1.43
N ASN A 58 -2.46 -8.78 2.57
CA ASN A 58 -2.57 -10.10 3.18
C ASN A 58 -3.90 -10.31 3.91
N ASP A 59 -4.55 -9.24 4.38
CA ASP A 59 -5.77 -9.28 5.20
C ASP A 59 -7.05 -9.18 4.36
N LEU A 60 -7.03 -8.45 3.25
CA LEU A 60 -8.15 -8.27 2.31
C LEU A 60 -8.87 -9.59 1.90
N PRO A 61 -8.15 -10.69 1.58
CA PRO A 61 -8.81 -11.97 1.24
C PRO A 61 -9.71 -12.51 2.36
N PHE A 62 -9.36 -12.21 3.61
CA PHE A 62 -10.02 -12.75 4.80
C PHE A 62 -11.07 -11.79 5.39
N GLY A 63 -11.19 -10.58 4.85
CA GLY A 63 -12.21 -9.60 5.25
C GLY A 63 -12.09 -9.06 6.67
N HIS A 64 -10.97 -9.28 7.36
CA HIS A 64 -10.72 -8.76 8.71
C HIS A 64 -9.30 -8.25 8.85
N ASP A 65 -9.15 -7.14 9.56
CA ASP A 65 -7.85 -6.56 9.91
C ASP A 65 -7.30 -7.34 11.10
N ARG A 66 -6.23 -8.11 10.89
CA ARG A 66 -5.69 -9.01 11.92
C ARG A 66 -5.01 -8.27 13.06
N ASP A 67 -4.52 -7.07 12.82
CA ASP A 67 -3.87 -6.25 13.84
C ASP A 67 -4.89 -5.54 14.74
N ARG A 68 -6.09 -5.24 14.22
CA ARG A 68 -7.12 -4.45 14.93
C ARG A 68 -8.33 -5.26 15.37
N ALA A 69 -8.46 -6.50 14.92
CA ALA A 69 -9.63 -7.35 15.14
C ALA A 69 -10.95 -6.71 14.66
N GLU A 70 -10.88 -5.87 13.63
CA GLU A 70 -12.03 -5.17 13.06
C GLU A 70 -12.38 -5.75 11.67
N PRO A 71 -13.67 -5.86 11.32
CA PRO A 71 -14.07 -6.24 9.98
C PRO A 71 -13.63 -5.16 8.99
N MET A 72 -13.05 -5.61 7.88
CA MET A 72 -12.73 -4.70 6.80
C MET A 72 -14.02 -4.36 6.05
N ILE A 73 -14.14 -3.13 5.58
CA ILE A 73 -15.26 -2.70 4.75
C ILE A 73 -14.66 -2.18 3.44
N GLY A 74 -14.97 -2.86 2.33
CA GLY A 74 -14.47 -2.49 1.01
C GLY A 74 -14.85 -3.49 -0.08
N ARG A 75 -14.91 -3.02 -1.33
CA ARG A 75 -15.26 -3.83 -2.51
C ARG A 75 -14.16 -4.84 -2.92
N LEU A 76 -13.00 -4.78 -2.25
CA LEU A 76 -11.85 -5.66 -2.48
C LEU A 76 -11.85 -6.92 -1.63
N ILE A 77 -12.77 -7.06 -0.68
CA ILE A 77 -12.78 -8.19 0.24
C ILE A 77 -13.19 -9.47 -0.49
N GLY A 78 -12.42 -10.54 -0.29
CA GLY A 78 -12.71 -11.86 -0.88
C GLY A 78 -12.60 -11.89 -2.42
N ARG A 79 -11.91 -10.91 -3.03
CA ARG A 79 -11.58 -10.94 -4.46
C ARG A 79 -10.63 -12.09 -4.78
N GLU A 80 -10.55 -12.43 -6.06
CA GLU A 80 -9.67 -13.50 -6.51
C GLU A 80 -8.18 -13.18 -6.25
N PRO A 81 -7.34 -14.18 -5.92
CA PRO A 81 -5.92 -13.98 -5.62
C PRO A 81 -5.14 -13.17 -6.67
N ARG A 82 -5.49 -13.30 -7.95
CA ARG A 82 -4.86 -12.55 -9.06
C ARG A 82 -4.99 -11.04 -8.91
N VAL A 83 -6.08 -10.54 -8.33
CA VAL A 83 -6.30 -9.11 -8.09
C VAL A 83 -5.25 -8.59 -7.11
N TYR A 84 -5.01 -9.32 -6.02
CA TYR A 84 -4.01 -8.92 -5.02
C TYR A 84 -2.57 -9.01 -5.52
N ALA A 85 -2.30 -9.87 -6.52
CA ALA A 85 -0.99 -9.90 -7.19
C ALA A 85 -0.77 -8.61 -8.01
N VAL A 86 -1.74 -8.22 -8.84
CA VAL A 86 -1.72 -6.96 -9.60
C VAL A 86 -1.58 -5.73 -8.68
N LEU A 87 -2.26 -5.75 -7.53
CA LEU A 87 -2.13 -4.68 -6.55
C LEU A 87 -0.72 -4.59 -5.95
N ARG A 88 -0.05 -5.72 -5.67
CA ARG A 88 1.36 -5.72 -5.22
C ARG A 88 2.28 -5.09 -6.26
N GLU A 89 2.11 -5.43 -7.54
CA GLU A 89 2.90 -4.86 -8.64
C GLU A 89 2.65 -3.35 -8.83
N SER A 90 1.50 -2.85 -8.38
CA SER A 90 1.15 -1.43 -8.45
C SER A 90 1.73 -0.59 -7.30
N VAL A 91 2.21 -1.21 -6.21
CA VAL A 91 2.76 -0.51 -5.03
C VAL A 91 3.92 0.44 -5.39
N PRO A 92 4.91 0.06 -6.22
CA PRO A 92 5.96 0.97 -6.68
C PRO A 92 5.43 2.27 -7.29
N ASN A 93 4.38 2.19 -8.12
CA ASN A 93 3.80 3.36 -8.78
C ASN A 93 3.02 4.26 -7.79
N ILE A 94 2.41 3.67 -6.77
CA ILE A 94 1.76 4.42 -5.68
C ILE A 94 2.82 5.17 -4.87
N VAL A 95 3.94 4.53 -4.56
CA VAL A 95 5.07 5.12 -3.81
C VAL A 95 5.65 6.34 -4.53
N THR A 96 5.89 6.24 -5.84
CA THR A 96 6.46 7.36 -6.63
C THR A 96 5.55 8.58 -6.69
N HIS A 97 4.23 8.37 -6.61
CA HIS A 97 3.26 9.47 -6.56
C HIS A 97 3.11 10.08 -5.18
N LEU A 98 3.16 9.25 -4.13
CA LEU A 98 2.89 9.70 -2.77
C LEU A 98 4.07 10.47 -2.17
N PHE A 99 5.29 10.03 -2.46
CA PHE A 99 6.51 10.53 -1.84
C PHE A 99 7.36 11.37 -2.80
N PRO A 100 8.13 12.35 -2.29
CA PRO A 100 9.11 13.08 -3.09
C PRO A 100 10.12 12.13 -3.76
N ALA A 101 10.61 12.47 -4.96
CA ALA A 101 11.41 11.57 -5.81
C ALA A 101 12.60 10.90 -5.08
N GLY A 102 13.40 11.67 -4.34
CA GLY A 102 14.53 11.12 -3.58
C GLY A 102 14.09 10.10 -2.53
N PHE A 103 12.99 10.38 -1.86
CA PHE A 103 12.40 9.50 -0.85
C PHE A 103 11.76 8.26 -1.47
N ALA A 104 11.00 8.42 -2.56
CA ALA A 104 10.43 7.31 -3.31
C ALA A 104 11.52 6.34 -3.78
N SER A 105 12.68 6.83 -4.24
CA SER A 105 13.82 6.00 -4.62
C SER A 105 14.32 5.11 -3.46
N ASP A 106 14.40 5.66 -2.24
CA ASP A 106 14.81 4.89 -1.06
C ASP A 106 13.77 3.83 -0.67
N VAL A 107 12.47 4.14 -0.81
CA VAL A 107 11.37 3.18 -0.59
C VAL A 107 11.43 2.04 -1.60
N LEU A 108 11.63 2.34 -2.89
CA LEU A 108 11.75 1.33 -3.94
C LEU A 108 12.97 0.43 -3.73
N ARG A 109 14.12 1.01 -3.31
CA ARG A 109 15.32 0.24 -2.96
C ARG A 109 15.05 -0.72 -1.80
N LEU A 110 14.26 -0.31 -0.82
CA LEU A 110 13.86 -1.14 0.31
C LEU A 110 12.91 -2.27 -0.12
N LEU A 111 11.90 -1.98 -0.95
CA LEU A 111 10.98 -3.01 -1.48
C LEU A 111 11.75 -4.10 -2.23
N SER A 112 12.65 -3.70 -3.13
CA SER A 112 13.52 -4.63 -3.86
C SER A 112 14.37 -5.49 -2.93
N ARG A 113 14.87 -4.94 -1.81
CA ARG A 113 15.60 -5.70 -0.79
C ARG A 113 14.73 -6.72 -0.07
N ILE A 114 13.50 -6.36 0.30
CA ILE A 114 12.56 -7.26 0.96
C ILE A 114 12.22 -8.44 0.04
N GLU A 115 11.91 -8.16 -1.23
CA GLU A 115 11.63 -9.18 -2.25
C GLU A 115 12.84 -10.08 -2.48
N SER A 116 14.04 -9.50 -2.57
CA SER A 116 15.29 -10.27 -2.70
C SER A 116 15.61 -11.12 -1.47
N THR A 117 15.17 -10.69 -0.28
CA THR A 117 15.36 -11.45 0.98
C THR A 117 14.34 -12.57 1.13
N GLN A 118 13.12 -12.42 0.60
CA GLN A 118 12.14 -13.50 0.52
C GLN A 118 12.44 -14.51 -0.61
N ALA A 119 13.32 -14.15 -1.55
CA ALA A 119 13.80 -15.03 -2.61
C ALA A 119 14.97 -15.96 -2.21
N VAL A 120 15.34 -16.02 -0.92
CA VAL A 120 16.33 -17.00 -0.44
C VAL A 120 15.71 -18.40 -0.54
N PRO A 121 16.36 -19.36 -1.23
CA PRO A 121 15.78 -20.67 -1.50
C PRO A 121 15.59 -21.46 -0.21
N ALA A 122 14.47 -22.19 -0.15
CA ALA A 122 14.32 -23.33 0.72
C ALA A 122 15.39 -24.37 0.35
N THR A 123 16.55 -24.30 0.99
CA THR A 123 17.56 -25.36 0.96
C THR A 123 18.26 -25.46 2.30
N ALA A 124 17.78 -26.38 3.12
CA ALA A 124 18.59 -27.36 3.86
C ALA A 124 17.69 -28.56 4.17
#